data_AF-A0A955MYN2-F1
#
_entry.id   AF-A0A955MYN2-F1
#
_cell.length_a   1.000
_cell.length_b   1.000
_cell.length_c   1.000
_cell.angle_alpha   90.00
_cell.angle_beta   90.00
_cell.angle_gamma   90.00
#
_symmetry.space_group_name_H-M   'P 1'
#
loop_
_entity.id
_entity.type
_entity.pdbx_description
1 polymer ?
#
loop_
_entity_poly.entity_id
_entity_poly.type
_entity_poly.pdbx_seq_one_letter_code
_entity_poly.pdbx_strand_id
1 'polypeptide(L)'
;DVILISPGTYNESLVIRVADITLQSLDPMDATTVESTIIDGPRFPTKTIDMKAHGVVLSGLNIRGSTDGIQCNYFDKLIERCVISSGVIYKTSGIIQDNTITAEGGIVNSHGLIQRNVIMYGKGIRSDFALVPLTATILDNYIAHKGIGISLCKGRIVNNTIVHNRVGLSSCDGLIRNNTIAFNTWEYGCGLAYCDGTIEGNIIYGNEAVNIPPGSPDRSVGAGLLNCNGTIRNNFIFGNYSENRGAGLAGCSGSIIIHGVISDCAYLITMVSSLWELGEGHHAQIGNRKSGVYPTRDPGRNRSVRGIPL
;
A
#
# COMPACT_ATOMS: atom_id res chain seq x y z
N ASP A 1 -6.34 26.14 -22.15
CA ASP A 1 -6.34 25.61 -23.54
C ASP A 1 -6.21 24.10 -23.57
N VAL A 2 -6.54 23.47 -24.70
CA VAL A 2 -6.40 22.02 -24.89
C VAL A 2 -5.42 21.75 -26.04
N ILE A 3 -4.40 20.94 -25.76
CA ILE A 3 -3.46 20.41 -26.75
C ILE A 3 -3.82 18.95 -26.98
N LEU A 4 -4.27 18.65 -28.20
CA LEU A 4 -4.57 17.30 -28.64
C LEU A 4 -3.32 16.63 -29.20
N ILE A 5 -3.02 15.43 -28.72
CA ILE A 5 -1.92 14.60 -29.19
C ILE A 5 -2.48 13.43 -29.98
N SER A 6 -2.03 13.30 -31.23
CA SER A 6 -2.36 12.15 -32.07
C SER A 6 -1.65 10.88 -31.60
N PRO A 7 -2.20 9.68 -31.87
CA PRO A 7 -1.50 8.43 -31.67
C PRO A 7 -0.10 8.44 -32.32
N GLY A 8 0.90 7.96 -31.57
CA GLY A 8 2.30 8.01 -31.95
C GLY A 8 3.22 7.87 -30.73
N THR A 9 4.51 7.63 -30.99
CA THR A 9 5.54 7.65 -29.95
C THR A 9 6.35 8.94 -30.05
N TYR A 10 6.34 9.72 -28.98
CA TYR A 10 7.03 10.99 -28.84
C TYR A 10 8.22 10.79 -27.89
N ASN A 11 9.43 10.72 -28.45
CA ASN A 11 10.66 10.43 -27.70
C ASN A 11 11.25 11.70 -27.08
N GLU A 12 10.53 12.32 -26.16
CA GLU A 12 10.85 13.64 -25.62
C GLU A 12 10.52 13.77 -24.12
N SER A 13 11.17 14.74 -23.47
CA SER A 13 10.76 15.25 -22.16
C SER A 13 9.97 16.54 -22.33
N LEU A 14 8.84 16.66 -21.64
CA LEU A 14 7.98 17.83 -21.69
C LEU A 14 8.17 18.71 -20.44
N VAL A 15 8.26 20.03 -20.64
CA VAL A 15 8.27 21.01 -19.55
C VAL A 15 7.17 22.05 -19.79
N ILE A 16 6.16 22.07 -18.93
CA ILE A 16 5.01 22.96 -19.06
C ILE A 16 5.18 24.13 -18.08
N ARG A 17 5.47 25.34 -18.58
CA ARG A 17 5.97 26.46 -17.72
C ARG A 17 4.95 27.55 -17.37
N VAL A 18 4.09 27.97 -18.29
CA VAL A 18 3.42 29.29 -18.18
C VAL A 18 1.93 29.31 -18.54
N ALA A 19 1.24 28.17 -18.61
CA ALA A 19 -0.19 28.16 -18.93
C ALA A 19 -0.96 27.00 -18.29
N ASP A 20 -2.21 27.27 -17.93
CA ASP A 20 -3.21 26.28 -17.55
C ASP A 20 -3.67 25.57 -18.85
N ILE A 21 -3.03 24.44 -19.13
CA ILE A 21 -3.29 23.64 -20.32
C ILE A 21 -3.74 22.23 -19.95
N THR A 22 -4.60 21.69 -20.80
CA THR A 22 -4.89 20.25 -20.86
C THR A 22 -4.07 19.66 -21.98
N LEU A 23 -3.21 18.71 -21.64
CA LEU A 23 -2.54 17.83 -22.59
C LEU A 23 -3.30 16.51 -22.62
N GLN A 24 -3.89 16.17 -23.77
CA GLN A 24 -4.70 14.97 -23.89
C GLN A 24 -4.52 14.24 -25.22
N SER A 25 -4.80 12.93 -25.23
CA SER A 25 -4.96 12.19 -26.48
C SER A 25 -6.23 12.62 -27.23
N LEU A 26 -6.38 12.17 -28.47
CA LEU A 26 -7.56 12.46 -29.29
C LEU A 26 -8.86 11.94 -28.66
N ASP A 27 -8.79 10.78 -27.99
CA ASP A 27 -9.88 10.19 -27.24
C ASP A 27 -9.32 9.59 -25.93
N PRO A 28 -9.45 10.31 -24.80
CA PRO A 28 -8.93 9.85 -23.51
C PRO A 28 -9.80 8.77 -22.87
N MET A 29 -10.92 8.38 -23.47
CA MET A 29 -11.78 7.28 -23.00
C MET A 29 -11.53 5.98 -23.77
N ASP A 30 -10.99 6.07 -24.98
CA ASP A 30 -10.61 4.90 -25.78
C ASP A 30 -9.23 4.38 -25.36
N ALA A 31 -9.21 3.19 -24.74
CA ALA A 31 -7.98 2.55 -24.28
C ALA A 31 -6.96 2.34 -25.40
N THR A 32 -7.39 2.06 -26.63
CA THR A 32 -6.47 1.88 -27.78
C THR A 32 -5.79 3.20 -28.15
N THR A 33 -6.54 4.31 -28.15
CA THR A 33 -5.99 5.65 -28.35
C THR A 33 -5.02 6.04 -27.23
N VAL A 34 -5.37 5.79 -25.98
CA VAL A 34 -4.48 6.05 -24.83
C VAL A 34 -3.18 5.25 -24.95
N GLU A 35 -3.28 3.93 -25.18
CA GLU A 35 -2.13 3.03 -25.26
C GLU A 35 -1.16 3.42 -26.38
N SER A 36 -1.69 3.89 -27.51
CA SER A 36 -0.93 4.29 -28.69
C SER A 36 -0.44 5.75 -28.68
N THR A 37 -0.88 6.59 -27.74
CA THR A 37 -0.44 7.97 -27.58
C THR A 37 0.64 8.07 -26.50
N ILE A 38 1.89 7.84 -26.90
CA ILE A 38 3.01 7.56 -25.99
C ILE A 38 3.95 8.76 -25.87
N ILE A 39 4.11 9.29 -24.65
CA ILE A 39 5.23 10.18 -24.28
C ILE A 39 6.33 9.33 -23.66
N ASP A 40 7.43 9.13 -24.39
CA ASP A 40 8.55 8.28 -24.03
C ASP A 40 9.75 9.14 -23.60
N GLY A 41 9.92 9.29 -22.29
CA GLY A 41 10.97 10.11 -21.71
C GLY A 41 12.34 9.43 -21.73
N PRO A 42 13.43 10.18 -21.45
CA PRO A 42 14.78 9.64 -21.43
C PRO A 42 14.97 8.63 -20.28
N ARG A 43 15.69 7.53 -20.55
CA ARG A 43 15.96 6.43 -19.59
C ARG A 43 16.90 6.76 -18.43
N PHE A 44 17.52 7.95 -18.43
CA PHE A 44 18.48 8.42 -17.42
C PHE A 44 17.92 9.66 -16.72
N PRO A 45 18.24 9.87 -15.43
CA PRO A 45 17.33 10.41 -14.42
C PRO A 45 16.88 11.83 -14.79
N THR A 46 15.77 11.87 -15.49
CA THR A 46 15.10 13.06 -15.98
C THR A 46 13.62 12.84 -15.81
N LYS A 47 12.85 13.92 -15.83
CA LYS A 47 11.40 13.86 -15.77
C LYS A 47 10.89 13.64 -17.18
N THR A 48 9.98 12.68 -17.38
CA THR A 48 9.24 12.60 -18.65
C THR A 48 8.37 13.84 -18.80
N ILE A 49 7.69 14.26 -17.73
CA ILE A 49 6.89 15.48 -17.71
C ILE A 49 7.20 16.30 -16.45
N ASP A 50 7.58 17.56 -16.63
CA ASP A 50 7.79 18.56 -15.55
C ASP A 50 6.74 19.67 -15.64
N MET A 51 5.71 19.57 -14.81
CA MET A 51 4.60 20.53 -14.76
C MET A 51 4.94 21.66 -13.80
N LYS A 52 5.38 22.79 -14.36
CA LYS A 52 5.74 24.02 -13.62
C LYS A 52 4.65 25.09 -13.65
N ALA A 53 3.68 25.01 -14.55
CA ALA A 53 2.52 25.91 -14.53
C ALA A 53 1.51 25.48 -13.46
N HIS A 54 0.59 26.38 -13.12
CA HIS A 54 -0.64 26.06 -12.40
C HIS A 54 -1.63 25.32 -13.31
N GLY A 55 -2.69 24.75 -12.75
CA GLY A 55 -3.85 24.22 -13.50
C GLY A 55 -3.59 23.17 -14.59
N VAL A 56 -2.41 22.55 -14.67
CA VAL A 56 -2.09 21.61 -15.76
C VAL A 56 -2.88 20.30 -15.59
N VAL A 57 -3.48 19.87 -16.70
CA VAL A 57 -4.20 18.60 -16.81
C VAL A 57 -3.46 17.67 -17.77
N LEU A 58 -3.26 16.42 -17.36
CA LEU A 58 -2.88 15.31 -18.24
C LEU A 58 -4.05 14.35 -18.34
N SER A 59 -4.50 14.02 -19.55
CA SER A 59 -5.66 13.15 -19.76
C SER A 59 -5.43 12.11 -20.85
N GLY A 60 -5.55 10.82 -20.56
CA GLY A 60 -5.56 9.79 -21.59
C GLY A 60 -4.23 9.56 -22.30
N LEU A 61 -3.09 9.67 -21.60
CA LEU A 61 -1.75 9.51 -22.19
C LEU A 61 -1.07 8.24 -21.68
N ASN A 62 -0.25 7.62 -22.53
CA ASN A 62 0.71 6.60 -22.12
C ASN A 62 2.07 7.26 -21.86
N ILE A 63 2.52 7.29 -20.61
CA ILE A 63 3.71 8.02 -20.17
C ILE A 63 4.73 7.01 -19.68
N ARG A 64 5.92 7.00 -20.28
CA ARG A 64 6.96 6.04 -19.92
C ARG A 64 8.39 6.59 -20.05
N GLY A 65 9.35 5.69 -19.87
CA GLY A 65 10.75 5.91 -20.26
C GLY A 65 11.65 6.42 -19.13
N SER A 66 11.16 7.26 -18.22
CA SER A 66 11.99 7.83 -17.14
C SER A 66 11.66 7.33 -15.75
N THR A 67 12.66 7.26 -14.87
CA THR A 67 12.53 6.84 -13.47
C THR A 67 11.82 7.88 -12.58
N ASP A 68 11.93 9.17 -12.92
CA ASP A 68 11.29 10.25 -12.16
C ASP A 68 9.84 10.47 -12.61
N GLY A 69 9.47 10.02 -13.81
CA GLY A 69 8.11 10.02 -14.33
C GLY A 69 7.53 11.42 -14.52
N ILE A 70 6.65 11.82 -13.60
CA ILE A 70 5.85 13.04 -13.67
C ILE A 70 6.12 13.89 -12.42
N GLN A 71 6.81 15.00 -12.61
CA GLN A 71 6.96 16.02 -11.58
C GLN A 71 5.78 16.99 -11.65
N CYS A 72 5.04 17.06 -10.56
CA CYS A 72 4.08 18.13 -10.31
C CYS A 72 4.78 19.19 -9.47
N ASN A 73 4.79 20.43 -9.95
CA ASN A 73 5.07 21.58 -9.09
C ASN A 73 3.73 22.30 -8.86
N TYR A 74 3.51 22.82 -7.65
CA TYR A 74 2.24 23.40 -7.21
C TYR A 74 1.09 22.40 -7.03
N PHE A 75 -0.02 22.91 -6.48
CA PHE A 75 -1.03 22.12 -5.77
C PHE A 75 -2.25 21.70 -6.60
N ASP A 76 -2.34 22.11 -7.86
CA ASP A 76 -3.60 22.16 -8.64
C ASP A 76 -3.55 21.34 -9.93
N LYS A 77 -2.89 20.19 -9.91
CA LYS A 77 -2.74 19.31 -11.08
C LYS A 77 -3.84 18.26 -11.15
N LEU A 78 -4.32 17.98 -12.36
CA LEU A 78 -5.17 16.83 -12.62
C LEU A 78 -4.41 15.85 -13.52
N ILE A 79 -4.26 14.62 -13.05
CA ILE A 79 -3.73 13.52 -13.87
C ILE A 79 -4.81 12.46 -13.90
N GLU A 80 -5.37 12.21 -15.08
CA GLU A 80 -6.45 11.26 -15.22
C GLU A 80 -6.38 10.38 -16.45
N ARG A 81 -6.89 9.14 -16.31
CA ARG A 81 -7.00 8.18 -17.43
C ARG A 81 -5.69 7.90 -18.14
N CYS A 82 -4.55 8.11 -17.47
CA CYS A 82 -3.24 7.86 -18.02
C CYS A 82 -2.76 6.44 -17.69
N VAL A 83 -1.92 5.91 -18.58
CA VAL A 83 -1.10 4.72 -18.34
C VAL A 83 0.31 5.21 -18.05
N ILE A 84 0.84 4.92 -16.86
CA ILE A 84 2.15 5.40 -16.43
C ILE A 84 3.02 4.19 -16.13
N SER A 85 4.08 4.01 -16.91
CA SER A 85 5.01 2.89 -16.75
C SER A 85 6.42 3.39 -16.48
N SER A 86 7.05 2.85 -15.44
CA SER A 86 8.45 3.13 -15.06
C SER A 86 8.72 4.49 -14.38
N GLY A 87 7.69 5.31 -14.11
CA GLY A 87 7.84 6.63 -13.50
C GLY A 87 6.91 6.89 -12.32
N VAL A 88 7.36 7.73 -11.38
CA VAL A 88 6.59 8.13 -10.19
C VAL A 88 5.80 9.41 -10.49
N ILE A 89 4.60 9.55 -9.92
CA ILE A 89 3.92 10.85 -9.83
C ILE A 89 4.36 11.52 -8.54
N TYR A 90 4.95 12.71 -8.64
CA TYR A 90 5.62 13.34 -7.52
C TYR A 90 5.07 14.74 -7.20
N LYS A 91 4.82 15.03 -5.91
CA LYS A 91 4.57 16.38 -5.35
C LYS A 91 3.33 17.13 -5.88
N THR A 92 2.19 16.45 -6.02
CA THR A 92 0.92 17.16 -6.30
C THR A 92 0.02 17.24 -5.08
N SER A 93 -0.73 18.33 -4.93
CA SER A 93 -1.90 18.38 -4.03
C SER A 93 -3.23 18.40 -4.77
N GLY A 94 -3.18 18.12 -6.08
CA GLY A 94 -4.36 18.10 -6.93
C GLY A 94 -5.01 16.72 -6.96
N ILE A 95 -5.55 16.33 -8.11
CA ILE A 95 -6.31 15.10 -8.28
C ILE A 95 -5.51 14.13 -9.15
N ILE A 96 -5.30 12.92 -8.66
CA ILE A 96 -4.79 11.78 -9.42
C ILE A 96 -5.91 10.76 -9.45
N GLN A 97 -6.52 10.54 -10.63
CA GLN A 97 -7.66 9.66 -10.74
C GLN A 97 -7.69 8.75 -11.96
N ASP A 98 -8.28 7.57 -11.83
CA ASP A 98 -8.56 6.71 -12.98
C ASP A 98 -7.31 6.33 -13.79
N ASN A 99 -6.12 6.31 -13.15
CA ASN A 99 -4.86 5.98 -13.81
C ASN A 99 -4.44 4.53 -13.57
N THR A 100 -3.70 3.98 -14.54
CA THR A 100 -2.96 2.72 -14.37
C THR A 100 -1.48 3.03 -14.21
N ILE A 101 -0.93 2.77 -13.02
CA ILE A 101 0.45 3.06 -12.65
C ILE A 101 1.17 1.74 -12.39
N THR A 102 2.20 1.44 -13.19
CA THR A 102 2.85 0.13 -13.19
C THR A 102 4.38 0.22 -13.16
N ALA A 103 5.02 -0.96 -13.00
CA ALA A 103 6.47 -1.09 -12.84
C ALA A 103 6.96 -0.30 -11.62
N GLU A 104 8.16 0.29 -11.64
CA GLU A 104 8.70 1.09 -10.52
C GLU A 104 7.92 2.38 -10.19
N GLY A 105 6.77 2.60 -10.83
CA GLY A 105 5.91 3.73 -10.61
C GLY A 105 5.23 3.75 -9.24
N GLY A 106 4.57 4.85 -8.93
CA GLY A 106 3.88 5.06 -7.67
C GLY A 106 3.48 6.52 -7.51
N ILE A 107 2.87 6.85 -6.38
CA ILE A 107 2.48 8.22 -6.06
C ILE A 107 3.24 8.64 -4.81
N VAL A 108 4.05 9.68 -4.92
CA VAL A 108 4.96 10.07 -3.85
C VAL A 108 4.81 11.54 -3.50
N ASN A 109 4.81 11.84 -2.19
CA ASN A 109 4.68 13.19 -1.63
C ASN A 109 3.48 13.98 -2.17
N SER A 110 2.37 13.28 -2.43
CA SER A 110 1.18 13.88 -2.99
C SER A 110 0.08 13.97 -1.93
N HIS A 111 -0.44 15.17 -1.68
CA HIS A 111 -1.31 15.50 -0.54
C HIS A 111 -2.78 15.72 -0.92
N GLY A 112 -3.10 15.59 -2.21
CA GLY A 112 -4.43 15.86 -2.74
C GLY A 112 -5.37 14.66 -2.69
N LEU A 113 -6.22 14.57 -3.71
CA LEU A 113 -7.14 13.46 -3.91
C LEU A 113 -6.50 12.39 -4.78
N ILE A 114 -6.39 11.17 -4.28
CA ILE A 114 -5.88 10.02 -5.03
C ILE A 114 -7.00 8.99 -5.08
N GLN A 115 -7.64 8.84 -6.24
CA GLN A 115 -8.85 8.02 -6.34
C GLN A 115 -8.93 7.11 -7.55
N ARG A 116 -9.49 5.91 -7.41
CA ARG A 116 -9.76 4.99 -8.54
C ARG A 116 -8.53 4.69 -9.41
N ASN A 117 -7.34 4.68 -8.82
CA ASN A 117 -6.11 4.29 -9.53
C ASN A 117 -5.81 2.81 -9.31
N VAL A 118 -5.23 2.19 -10.33
CA VAL A 118 -4.62 0.86 -10.25
C VAL A 118 -3.11 1.05 -10.16
N ILE A 119 -2.50 0.68 -9.04
CA ILE A 119 -1.07 0.85 -8.76
C ILE A 119 -0.47 -0.52 -8.55
N MET A 120 0.37 -1.00 -9.48
CA MET A 120 0.91 -2.35 -9.46
C MET A 120 2.42 -2.42 -9.67
N TYR A 121 3.09 -3.36 -9.00
CA TYR A 121 4.53 -3.65 -9.18
C TYR A 121 5.49 -2.52 -8.76
N GLY A 122 4.97 -1.53 -8.04
CA GLY A 122 5.63 -0.25 -7.82
C GLY A 122 5.92 0.11 -6.38
N LYS A 123 6.00 1.42 -6.13
CA LYS A 123 6.34 2.03 -4.83
C LYS A 123 5.11 2.33 -3.97
N GLY A 124 3.91 1.98 -4.44
CA GLY A 124 2.65 2.29 -3.76
C GLY A 124 2.39 3.79 -3.68
N ILE A 125 1.73 4.22 -2.60
CA ILE A 125 1.47 5.62 -2.25
C ILE A 125 2.23 5.98 -0.98
N ARG A 126 3.20 6.90 -1.03
CA ARG A 126 4.06 7.17 0.14
C ARG A 126 4.56 8.60 0.26
N SER A 127 4.92 8.99 1.48
CA SER A 127 5.84 10.12 1.69
C SER A 127 7.30 9.63 1.68
N ASP A 128 8.24 10.45 1.26
CA ASP A 128 9.66 10.19 1.53
C ASP A 128 9.97 10.64 2.96
N PHE A 129 10.73 9.84 3.73
CA PHE A 129 11.00 10.04 5.16
C PHE A 129 11.55 11.43 5.56
N ALA A 130 12.07 12.21 4.62
CA ALA A 130 12.56 13.57 4.85
C ALA A 130 11.45 14.65 4.79
N LEU A 131 10.22 14.27 4.44
CA LEU A 131 9.10 15.17 4.22
C LEU A 131 7.95 14.89 5.20
N VAL A 132 7.11 15.90 5.38
CA VAL A 132 5.90 15.85 6.21
C VAL A 132 5.04 14.64 5.78
N PRO A 133 4.41 13.91 6.73
CA PRO A 133 3.48 12.84 6.38
C PRO A 133 2.41 13.30 5.38
N LEU A 134 1.98 12.41 4.47
CA LEU A 134 0.92 12.69 3.52
C LEU A 134 -0.36 13.09 4.26
N THR A 135 -1.04 14.12 3.77
CA THR A 135 -2.37 14.51 4.25
C THR A 135 -3.45 14.17 3.22
N ALA A 136 -3.11 13.27 2.28
CA ALA A 136 -3.93 12.90 1.14
C ALA A 136 -5.23 12.23 1.53
N THR A 137 -6.26 12.43 0.70
CA THR A 137 -7.44 11.57 0.72
C THR A 137 -7.27 10.52 -0.38
N ILE A 138 -7.09 9.27 0.04
CA ILE A 138 -6.81 8.10 -0.78
C ILE A 138 -8.06 7.22 -0.77
N LEU A 139 -8.77 7.12 -1.89
CA LEU A 139 -10.04 6.41 -1.96
C LEU A 139 -10.21 5.50 -3.17
N ASP A 140 -10.85 4.35 -3.00
CA ASP A 140 -11.21 3.43 -4.08
C ASP A 140 -10.03 3.03 -5.00
N ASN A 141 -8.80 2.99 -4.50
CA ASN A 141 -7.63 2.56 -5.26
C ASN A 141 -7.39 1.06 -5.11
N TYR A 142 -6.84 0.45 -6.16
CA TYR A 142 -6.30 -0.91 -6.14
C TYR A 142 -4.77 -0.83 -6.11
N ILE A 143 -4.15 -1.28 -5.02
CA ILE A 143 -2.70 -1.15 -4.79
C ILE A 143 -2.12 -2.53 -4.53
N ALA A 144 -1.30 -3.03 -5.45
CA ALA A 144 -0.84 -4.40 -5.37
C ALA A 144 0.58 -4.65 -5.85
N HIS A 145 1.13 -5.77 -5.41
CA HIS A 145 2.39 -6.35 -5.89
C HIS A 145 3.60 -5.43 -5.69
N LYS A 146 4.49 -5.81 -4.75
CA LYS A 146 5.78 -5.16 -4.44
C LYS A 146 5.66 -3.88 -3.60
N GLY A 147 6.71 -3.63 -2.80
CA GLY A 147 6.82 -2.40 -2.00
C GLY A 147 5.86 -2.32 -0.83
N ILE A 148 5.77 -1.15 -0.22
CA ILE A 148 4.73 -0.82 0.76
C ILE A 148 3.54 -0.27 -0.02
N GLY A 149 2.33 -0.75 0.27
CA GLY A 149 1.11 -0.31 -0.40
C GLY A 149 0.83 1.17 -0.15
N ILE A 150 0.63 1.55 1.11
CA ILE A 150 0.52 2.95 1.53
C ILE A 150 1.42 3.20 2.74
N SER A 151 2.18 4.30 2.75
CA SER A 151 2.94 4.68 3.95
C SER A 151 2.97 6.17 4.26
N LEU A 152 3.20 6.45 5.56
CA LEU A 152 3.39 7.80 6.08
C LEU A 152 2.22 8.73 5.74
N CYS A 153 0.99 8.29 5.97
CA CYS A 153 -0.22 9.05 5.66
C CYS A 153 -1.06 9.36 6.90
N LYS A 154 -1.21 10.66 7.19
CA LYS A 154 -2.10 11.25 8.21
C LYS A 154 -3.46 11.66 7.67
N GLY A 155 -3.68 11.50 6.36
CA GLY A 155 -4.94 11.85 5.70
C GLY A 155 -6.03 10.79 5.86
N ARG A 156 -6.82 10.57 4.82
CA ARG A 156 -7.92 9.58 4.83
C ARG A 156 -7.59 8.45 3.87
N ILE A 157 -7.69 7.21 4.30
CA ILE A 157 -7.49 6.01 3.50
C ILE A 157 -8.79 5.21 3.56
N VAL A 158 -9.61 5.29 2.51
CA VAL A 158 -10.98 4.77 2.54
C VAL A 158 -11.30 3.89 1.33
N ASN A 159 -11.94 2.73 1.54
CA ASN A 159 -12.41 1.87 0.44
C ASN A 159 -11.32 1.38 -0.55
N ASN A 160 -10.06 1.33 -0.14
CA ASN A 160 -8.99 0.83 -1.00
C ASN A 160 -8.86 -0.70 -0.90
N THR A 161 -8.40 -1.33 -1.98
CA THR A 161 -7.97 -2.72 -2.00
C THR A 161 -6.46 -2.78 -2.06
N ILE A 162 -5.81 -3.29 -1.02
CA ILE A 162 -4.36 -3.26 -0.83
C ILE A 162 -3.86 -4.68 -0.61
N VAL A 163 -3.30 -5.27 -1.66
CA VAL A 163 -3.04 -6.73 -1.70
C VAL A 163 -1.69 -7.13 -2.27
N HIS A 164 -1.10 -8.22 -1.79
CA HIS A 164 0.17 -8.75 -2.33
C HIS A 164 1.35 -7.76 -2.29
N ASN A 165 1.31 -6.79 -1.39
CA ASN A 165 2.43 -5.91 -1.11
C ASN A 165 3.34 -6.56 -0.06
N ARG A 166 4.48 -5.93 0.20
CA ARG A 166 5.32 -6.28 1.34
C ARG A 166 4.57 -5.97 2.62
N VAL A 167 4.22 -4.69 2.77
CA VAL A 167 3.36 -4.19 3.84
C VAL A 167 2.18 -3.49 3.20
N GLY A 168 0.96 -3.75 3.67
CA GLY A 168 -0.25 -3.09 3.21
C GLY A 168 -0.20 -1.61 3.57
N LEU A 169 -0.24 -1.30 4.86
CA LEU A 169 -0.12 0.06 5.39
C LEU A 169 0.99 0.17 6.43
N SER A 170 1.78 1.24 6.38
CA SER A 170 2.85 1.50 7.34
C SER A 170 2.87 2.95 7.80
N SER A 171 2.87 3.19 9.11
CA SER A 171 2.95 4.55 9.69
C SER A 171 1.86 5.48 9.17
N CYS A 172 0.63 4.98 9.10
CA CYS A 172 -0.53 5.75 8.66
C CYS A 172 -1.39 6.12 9.88
N ASP A 173 -1.31 7.39 10.31
CA ASP A 173 -1.97 7.88 11.53
C ASP A 173 -3.29 8.61 11.26
N GLY A 174 -3.75 8.54 10.01
CA GLY A 174 -5.01 9.12 9.56
C GLY A 174 -6.24 8.26 9.86
N LEU A 175 -7.36 8.55 9.18
CA LEU A 175 -8.51 7.63 9.17
C LEU A 175 -8.24 6.49 8.18
N ILE A 176 -8.26 5.25 8.65
CA ILE A 176 -8.16 4.02 7.84
C ILE A 176 -9.51 3.30 7.92
N ARG A 177 -10.31 3.38 6.86
CA ARG A 177 -11.68 2.85 6.90
C ARG A 177 -12.13 2.06 5.69
N ASN A 178 -12.86 0.97 5.92
CA ASN A 178 -13.51 0.18 4.86
C ASN A 178 -12.53 -0.32 3.78
N ASN A 179 -11.25 -0.48 4.12
CA ASN A 179 -10.27 -1.02 3.19
C ASN A 179 -10.25 -2.54 3.27
N THR A 180 -9.93 -3.18 2.15
CA THR A 180 -9.57 -4.60 2.08
C THR A 180 -8.06 -4.71 2.02
N ILE A 181 -7.44 -5.28 3.06
CA ILE A 181 -5.98 -5.38 3.21
C ILE A 181 -5.61 -6.85 3.33
N ALA A 182 -5.08 -7.44 2.26
CA ALA A 182 -4.99 -8.89 2.20
C ALA A 182 -3.75 -9.44 1.51
N PHE A 183 -3.31 -10.62 1.94
CA PHE A 183 -2.22 -11.36 1.29
C PHE A 183 -0.92 -10.55 1.13
N ASN A 184 -0.68 -9.60 2.03
CA ASN A 184 0.59 -8.88 2.09
C ASN A 184 1.60 -9.73 2.87
N THR A 185 2.85 -9.74 2.42
CA THR A 185 3.88 -10.65 2.94
C THR A 185 5.20 -9.94 3.19
N TRP A 186 5.65 -9.94 4.44
CA TRP A 186 6.93 -9.36 4.85
C TRP A 186 7.49 -10.09 6.08
N GLU A 187 8.66 -9.67 6.52
CA GLU A 187 9.25 -10.16 7.77
C GLU A 187 8.46 -9.71 9.02
N TYR A 188 7.77 -8.57 8.94
CA TYR A 188 7.07 -7.94 10.07
C TYR A 188 5.87 -7.11 9.58
N GLY A 189 4.74 -7.15 10.32
CA GLY A 189 3.70 -6.11 10.21
C GLY A 189 3.08 -5.95 8.84
N CYS A 190 2.82 -7.07 8.14
CA CYS A 190 2.52 -7.06 6.72
C CYS A 190 1.13 -6.53 6.35
N GLY A 191 0.12 -6.62 7.21
CA GLY A 191 -1.18 -5.97 7.01
C GLY A 191 -1.10 -4.47 7.28
N LEU A 192 -1.12 -4.09 8.55
CA LEU A 192 -0.94 -2.73 9.05
C LEU A 192 0.17 -2.71 10.11
N ALA A 193 1.12 -1.79 9.97
CA ALA A 193 2.20 -1.60 10.93
C ALA A 193 2.28 -0.15 11.39
N TYR A 194 2.41 0.08 12.70
CA TYR A 194 2.66 1.40 13.29
C TYR A 194 1.61 2.44 12.91
N CYS A 195 0.34 2.04 12.78
CA CYS A 195 -0.75 2.94 12.41
C CYS A 195 -1.49 3.35 13.68
N ASP A 196 -1.30 4.60 14.12
CA ASP A 196 -1.89 5.10 15.37
C ASP A 196 -3.18 5.91 15.16
N GLY A 197 -3.68 5.93 13.93
CA GLY A 197 -4.92 6.59 13.55
C GLY A 197 -6.19 5.80 13.93
N THR A 198 -7.34 6.24 13.44
CA THR A 198 -8.59 5.45 13.59
C THR A 198 -8.63 4.37 12.53
N ILE A 199 -8.68 3.10 12.96
CA ILE A 199 -8.77 1.92 12.10
C ILE A 199 -10.17 1.34 12.28
N GLU A 200 -11.06 1.55 11.30
CA GLU A 200 -12.45 1.08 11.41
C GLU A 200 -13.06 0.43 10.16
N GLY A 201 -13.91 -0.57 10.32
CA GLY A 201 -14.66 -1.14 9.19
C GLY A 201 -13.81 -1.88 8.15
N ASN A 202 -12.54 -2.16 8.43
CA ASN A 202 -11.64 -2.79 7.46
C ASN A 202 -11.77 -4.33 7.47
N ILE A 203 -11.45 -4.94 6.34
CA ILE A 203 -11.30 -6.39 6.18
C ILE A 203 -9.81 -6.69 6.02
N ILE A 204 -9.21 -7.38 6.98
CA ILE A 204 -7.76 -7.61 7.06
C ILE A 204 -7.51 -9.11 7.16
N TYR A 205 -7.06 -9.73 6.07
CA TYR A 205 -6.99 -11.19 6.02
C TYR A 205 -5.87 -11.77 5.17
N GLY A 206 -5.45 -13.00 5.46
CA GLY A 206 -4.45 -13.70 4.65
C GLY A 206 -3.06 -13.06 4.63
N ASN A 207 -2.79 -12.06 5.48
CA ASN A 207 -1.48 -11.42 5.55
C ASN A 207 -0.50 -12.37 6.28
N GLU A 208 0.75 -12.37 5.85
CA GLU A 208 1.72 -13.40 6.21
C GLU A 208 3.06 -12.79 6.68
N ALA A 209 3.40 -12.97 7.96
CA ALA A 209 4.68 -12.54 8.53
C ALA A 209 5.63 -13.73 8.67
N VAL A 210 6.63 -13.81 7.80
CA VAL A 210 7.53 -14.97 7.61
C VAL A 210 9.00 -14.56 7.52
N ASN A 211 9.92 -15.49 7.78
CA ASN A 211 11.38 -15.29 7.72
C ASN A 211 11.94 -14.34 8.80
N ILE A 212 11.41 -14.42 10.02
CA ILE A 212 11.89 -13.58 11.12
C ILE A 212 13.30 -14.06 11.51
N PRO A 213 14.34 -13.21 11.42
CA PRO A 213 15.71 -13.58 11.78
C PRO A 213 15.78 -14.16 13.20
N PRO A 214 16.52 -15.26 13.41
CA PRO A 214 16.74 -15.83 14.73
C PRO A 214 17.34 -14.77 15.67
N GLY A 215 16.70 -14.53 16.81
CA GLY A 215 17.16 -13.56 17.80
C GLY A 215 16.64 -12.13 17.61
N SER A 216 15.70 -11.88 16.69
CA SER A 216 14.97 -10.61 16.67
C SER A 216 14.32 -10.35 18.04
N PRO A 217 14.63 -9.22 18.71
CA PRO A 217 14.08 -8.91 20.03
C PRO A 217 12.56 -8.74 19.98
N ASP A 218 12.03 -8.33 18.83
CA ASP A 218 10.62 -8.16 18.58
C ASP A 218 9.96 -9.50 18.22
N ARG A 219 9.63 -10.26 19.27
CA ARG A 219 8.86 -11.53 19.15
C ARG A 219 7.41 -11.34 18.68
N SER A 220 7.00 -10.10 18.47
CA SER A 220 5.65 -9.67 18.13
C SER A 220 5.67 -9.11 16.72
N VAL A 221 5.26 -9.88 15.72
CA VAL A 221 5.44 -9.51 14.30
C VAL A 221 4.12 -9.33 13.56
N GLY A 222 3.05 -9.06 14.31
CA GLY A 222 1.67 -9.33 13.94
C GLY A 222 1.33 -9.08 12.47
N ALA A 223 0.83 -10.13 11.82
CA ALA A 223 0.63 -10.12 10.38
C ALA A 223 -0.59 -9.30 9.96
N GLY A 224 -1.64 -9.27 10.77
CA GLY A 224 -2.77 -8.37 10.62
C GLY A 224 -2.40 -6.95 11.04
N LEU A 225 -2.26 -6.71 12.35
CA LEU A 225 -1.92 -5.42 12.94
C LEU A 225 -0.69 -5.56 13.85
N LEU A 226 0.32 -4.72 13.62
CA LEU A 226 1.52 -4.61 14.45
C LEU A 226 1.65 -3.19 15.00
N ASN A 227 1.77 -3.05 16.32
CA ASN A 227 2.03 -1.78 17.01
C ASN A 227 1.08 -0.65 16.59
N CYS A 228 -0.21 -0.96 16.41
CA CYS A 228 -1.24 0.02 16.10
C CYS A 228 -1.92 0.43 17.41
N ASN A 229 -1.70 1.66 17.86
CA ASN A 229 -2.14 2.15 19.17
C ASN A 229 -3.29 3.16 19.10
N GLY A 230 -3.83 3.37 17.90
CA GLY A 230 -5.02 4.20 17.70
C GLY A 230 -6.33 3.52 18.13
N THR A 231 -7.44 4.12 17.72
CA THR A 231 -8.76 3.51 17.93
C THR A 231 -8.99 2.42 16.89
N ILE A 232 -9.15 1.17 17.32
CA ILE A 232 -9.39 0.01 16.46
C ILE A 232 -10.81 -0.48 16.71
N ARG A 233 -11.72 -0.35 15.73
CA ARG A 233 -13.11 -0.80 15.92
C ARG A 233 -13.79 -1.34 14.69
N ASN A 234 -14.73 -2.26 14.85
CA ASN A 234 -15.54 -2.79 13.75
C ASN A 234 -14.73 -3.35 12.56
N ASN A 235 -13.54 -3.93 12.81
CA ASN A 235 -12.73 -4.56 11.76
C ASN A 235 -12.94 -6.08 11.75
N PHE A 236 -12.87 -6.69 10.58
CA PHE A 236 -12.80 -8.16 10.40
C PHE A 236 -11.34 -8.55 10.17
N ILE A 237 -10.74 -9.29 11.11
CA ILE A 237 -9.32 -9.66 11.08
C ILE A 237 -9.20 -11.19 11.17
N PHE A 238 -8.93 -11.87 10.06
CA PHE A 238 -8.98 -13.34 10.04
C PHE A 238 -7.99 -13.96 9.06
N GLY A 239 -7.58 -15.21 9.28
CA GLY A 239 -6.70 -15.94 8.37
C GLY A 239 -5.32 -15.30 8.19
N ASN A 240 -4.90 -14.44 9.12
CA ASN A 240 -3.55 -13.86 9.10
C ASN A 240 -2.59 -14.87 9.76
N TYR A 241 -1.35 -14.95 9.26
CA TYR A 241 -0.36 -15.92 9.70
C TYR A 241 0.94 -15.26 10.12
N SER A 242 1.50 -15.71 11.24
CA SER A 242 2.83 -15.33 11.70
C SER A 242 3.55 -16.55 12.23
N GLU A 243 4.82 -16.74 11.87
CA GLU A 243 5.65 -17.85 12.37
C GLU A 243 5.86 -17.82 13.89
N ASN A 244 5.79 -16.63 14.51
CA ASN A 244 6.03 -16.44 15.94
C ASN A 244 4.72 -16.25 16.73
N ARG A 245 4.28 -14.99 16.92
CA ARG A 245 3.14 -14.62 17.77
C ARG A 245 2.38 -13.43 17.18
N GLY A 246 1.09 -13.36 17.51
CA GLY A 246 0.24 -12.21 17.23
C GLY A 246 -0.25 -12.11 15.80
N ALA A 247 -0.52 -13.23 15.12
CA ALA A 247 -0.87 -13.23 13.69
C ALA A 247 -2.02 -12.26 13.35
N GLY A 248 -3.05 -12.17 14.20
CA GLY A 248 -4.06 -11.11 14.13
C GLY A 248 -3.55 -9.74 14.62
N LEU A 249 -3.21 -9.63 15.91
CA LEU A 249 -2.77 -8.40 16.56
C LEU A 249 -1.50 -8.65 17.38
N ALA A 250 -0.52 -7.76 17.27
CA ALA A 250 0.69 -7.78 18.08
C ALA A 250 1.07 -6.36 18.51
N GLY A 251 1.38 -6.16 19.80
CA GLY A 251 1.85 -4.87 20.33
C GLY A 251 0.87 -3.69 20.20
N CYS A 252 -0.42 -3.97 19.96
CA CYS A 252 -1.45 -2.94 19.90
C CYS A 252 -1.92 -2.58 21.31
N SER A 253 -1.83 -1.30 21.69
CA SER A 253 -2.19 -0.82 23.04
C SER A 253 -3.30 0.24 23.08
N GLY A 254 -3.90 0.53 21.92
CA GLY A 254 -4.98 1.51 21.78
C GLY A 254 -6.34 1.04 22.31
N SER A 255 -7.36 1.87 22.13
CA SER A 255 -8.75 1.47 22.41
C SER A 255 -9.22 0.50 21.33
N ILE A 256 -9.45 -0.76 21.72
CA ILE A 256 -9.88 -1.84 20.81
C ILE A 256 -11.34 -2.18 21.14
N ILE A 257 -12.26 -1.83 20.23
CA ILE A 257 -13.70 -2.11 20.35
C ILE A 257 -14.08 -3.13 19.27
N ILE A 258 -14.19 -4.39 19.64
CA ILE A 258 -14.35 -5.50 18.70
C ILE A 258 -15.85 -5.77 18.50
N HIS A 259 -16.39 -5.37 17.35
CA HIS A 259 -17.67 -5.87 16.82
C HIS A 259 -17.48 -6.77 15.58
N GLY A 260 -16.30 -7.36 15.42
CA GLY A 260 -15.93 -8.22 14.28
C GLY A 260 -15.24 -9.52 14.72
N VAL A 261 -14.87 -10.35 13.75
CA VAL A 261 -14.15 -11.62 14.01
C VAL A 261 -12.66 -11.33 14.07
N ILE A 262 -12.02 -11.74 15.17
CA ILE A 262 -10.56 -11.88 15.24
C ILE A 262 -10.25 -13.36 15.42
N SER A 263 -9.90 -14.04 14.32
CA SER A 263 -9.27 -15.36 14.39
C SER A 263 -7.75 -15.19 14.33
N ASP A 264 -6.99 -16.12 14.91
CA ASP A 264 -5.52 -16.15 14.83
C ASP A 264 -4.75 -15.22 15.82
N CYS A 265 -5.37 -14.86 16.94
CA CYS A 265 -4.68 -14.25 18.09
C CYS A 265 -3.92 -15.29 18.92
N ALA A 266 -2.61 -15.43 18.70
CA ALA A 266 -1.75 -16.05 19.71
C ALA A 266 -1.54 -15.06 20.88
N TYR A 267 -2.16 -15.37 22.03
CA TYR A 267 -2.06 -14.65 23.32
C TYR A 267 -2.67 -13.23 23.35
N LEU A 268 -4.00 -13.15 23.43
CA LEU A 268 -4.72 -11.96 23.94
C LEU A 268 -4.71 -11.92 25.48
N ILE A 269 -3.53 -11.99 26.13
CA ILE A 269 -3.44 -12.19 27.60
C ILE A 269 -3.17 -10.92 28.43
N THR A 270 -3.04 -9.72 27.86
CA THR A 270 -2.74 -8.52 28.68
C THR A 270 -3.57 -7.25 28.43
N MET A 271 -4.65 -7.27 27.65
CA MET A 271 -5.50 -6.06 27.46
C MET A 271 -7.01 -6.31 27.46
N VAL A 272 -7.48 -7.22 28.32
CA VAL A 272 -8.91 -7.50 28.51
C VAL A 272 -9.39 -6.87 29.81
N SER A 273 -9.32 -5.54 29.95
CA SER A 273 -10.01 -4.82 31.04
C SER A 273 -11.28 -4.09 30.56
N SER A 274 -11.53 -4.02 29.24
CA SER A 274 -12.70 -3.38 28.65
C SER A 274 -13.58 -4.31 27.80
N LEU A 275 -13.33 -5.62 27.85
CA LEU A 275 -13.98 -6.63 26.98
C LEU A 275 -15.31 -7.18 27.54
N TRP A 276 -15.80 -6.67 28.67
CA TRP A 276 -16.91 -7.27 29.42
C TRP A 276 -18.16 -6.41 29.57
N GLU A 277 -18.29 -5.30 28.86
CA GLU A 277 -19.52 -4.51 28.87
C GLU A 277 -20.04 -4.29 27.44
N LEU A 278 -20.94 -5.20 27.01
CA LEU A 278 -22.26 -4.90 26.42
C LEU A 278 -22.72 -6.01 25.45
N GLY A 279 -23.85 -6.63 25.80
CA GLY A 279 -24.87 -7.06 24.84
C GLY A 279 -24.73 -8.45 24.20
N GLU A 280 -25.69 -9.31 24.49
CA GLU A 280 -25.85 -10.67 24.00
C GLU A 280 -25.77 -10.82 22.46
N GLY A 281 -25.13 -11.89 21.97
CA GLY A 281 -25.52 -12.49 20.69
C GLY A 281 -24.44 -12.98 19.71
N HIS A 282 -23.16 -12.60 19.82
CA HIS A 282 -22.13 -13.10 18.89
C HIS A 282 -20.87 -13.54 19.62
N HIS A 283 -20.70 -14.86 19.74
CA HIS A 283 -19.57 -15.51 20.39
C HIS A 283 -18.25 -15.17 19.68
N ALA A 284 -17.37 -14.41 20.34
CA ALA A 284 -15.96 -14.35 19.95
C ALA A 284 -15.32 -15.73 20.20
N GLN A 285 -15.20 -16.56 19.14
CA GLN A 285 -14.44 -17.80 19.22
C GLN A 285 -12.95 -17.50 19.11
N ILE A 286 -12.25 -17.47 20.25
CA ILE A 286 -10.79 -17.51 20.29
C ILE A 286 -10.35 -18.95 19.94
N GLY A 287 -10.17 -19.22 18.65
CA GLY A 287 -9.64 -20.50 18.16
C GLY A 287 -8.12 -20.57 18.33
N ASN A 288 -7.64 -21.26 19.36
CA ASN A 288 -6.23 -21.61 19.47
C ASN A 288 -5.88 -22.70 18.45
N ARG A 289 -5.23 -22.35 17.33
CA ARG A 289 -4.42 -23.34 16.59
C ARG A 289 -3.20 -23.66 17.45
N LYS A 290 -3.20 -24.85 18.07
CA LYS A 290 -2.01 -25.40 18.74
C LYS A 290 -0.85 -25.40 17.73
N SER A 291 0.18 -24.62 17.99
CA SER A 291 1.48 -24.76 17.36
C SER A 291 1.99 -26.17 17.65
N GLY A 292 2.06 -27.02 16.62
CA GLY A 292 2.76 -28.29 16.70
C GLY A 292 4.21 -28.03 17.09
N VAL A 293 4.64 -28.66 18.18
CA VAL A 293 6.03 -28.67 18.63
C VAL A 293 6.88 -29.31 17.53
N TYR A 294 7.64 -28.51 16.78
CA TYR A 294 8.71 -29.04 15.94
C TYR A 294 9.92 -29.34 16.84
N PRO A 295 10.51 -30.55 16.77
CA PRO A 295 11.69 -30.87 17.56
C PRO A 295 12.87 -30.03 17.06
N THR A 296 13.54 -29.38 18.01
CA THR A 296 14.80 -28.67 17.81
C THR A 296 15.83 -29.59 17.14
N ARG A 297 16.37 -29.16 15.99
CA ARG A 297 17.52 -29.82 15.36
C ARG A 297 18.72 -29.71 16.31
N ASP A 298 19.19 -30.87 16.77
CA ASP A 298 20.42 -31.05 17.52
C ASP A 298 21.65 -30.86 16.58
N PRO A 299 22.50 -29.84 16.78
CA PRO A 299 23.68 -29.63 15.96
C PRO A 299 24.82 -30.49 16.52
N GLY A 300 24.75 -31.81 16.34
CA GLY A 300 25.70 -32.67 17.02
C GLY A 300 25.65 -34.16 16.74
N ARG A 301 25.50 -34.63 15.48
CA ARG A 301 25.87 -36.01 15.15
C ARG A 301 26.64 -36.16 13.84
N ASN A 302 27.85 -36.66 14.03
CA ASN A 302 28.84 -37.09 13.06
C ASN A 302 28.26 -37.96 11.93
N ARG A 303 28.81 -37.73 10.74
CA ARG A 303 28.76 -38.64 9.59
C ARG A 303 29.28 -40.02 10.00
N SER A 304 28.47 -41.06 9.82
CA SER A 304 28.96 -42.42 9.63
C SER A 304 28.41 -42.97 8.31
N VAL A 305 29.33 -43.20 7.40
CA VAL A 305 29.18 -43.88 6.11
C VAL A 305 28.70 -45.32 6.33
N ARG A 306 27.69 -45.74 5.57
CA ARG A 306 27.28 -47.10 5.16
C ARG A 306 26.02 -46.89 4.32
N GLY A 307 25.81 -47.38 3.11
CA GLY A 307 26.41 -48.44 2.31
C GLY A 307 25.24 -48.90 1.43
N ILE A 308 25.32 -48.71 0.12
CA ILE A 308 24.28 -49.10 -0.84
C ILE A 308 24.40 -50.62 -1.07
N PRO A 309 23.30 -51.38 -1.06
CA PRO A 309 23.21 -52.58 -1.87
C PRO A 309 22.24 -52.37 -3.05
N LEU A 310 22.60 -53.07 -4.13
CA LEU A 310 21.85 -53.25 -5.38
C LEU A 310 20.38 -53.60 -5.18
#